data_AF-A0A936DLB5-F1
#
_entry.id   AF-A0A936DLB5-F1
#
_cell.length_a   1.000
_cell.length_b   1.000
_cell.length_c   1.000
_cell.angle_alpha   90.00
_cell.angle_beta   90.00
_cell.angle_gamma   90.00
#
_symmetry.space_group_name_H-M   'P 1'
#
loop_
_entity.id
_entity.type
_entity.pdbx_description
1 polymer ?
#
loop_
_entity_poly.entity_id
_entity_poly.type
_entity_poly.pdbx_seq_one_letter_code
_entity_poly.pdbx_strand_id
1 'polypeptide(L)'
;MLQNEIHEITLRLEKKARQCMFENCQNQAISSHVLQKNGILAEMSYKNHLIELKPSNSFKIKQVGLFEFKSIGINNAYSFPGFCAIHDSSIFKAIESNKTLDLKNKEHQSLFSYRGLCQEIRRKEFAFERLTELIDKLPPNLLDHVVALLDGYTDGIKNLTYFKNEFEKCIQNKNFNIFHFETIQIPKIEVCISVPLNIGVADIISEDETYEEFKMKKVIPFTTSFINVFPKGKFTYIIAGYHNDFSCKWTDNFIVKLKRKKKERIFKEISDLITLRLEFWTMSPILFDTIRKIDLEKYKELYRANIYDHSLKLTTKLNLFKNYTNKI
;
A
#
# COMPACT_ATOMS: atom_id res chain seq x y z
N MET A 1 -2.38 -4.32 31.66
CA MET A 1 -0.99 -4.78 31.47
C MET A 1 -0.67 -4.87 29.98
N LEU A 2 -1.20 -5.86 29.24
CA LEU A 2 -0.94 -6.04 27.80
C LEU A 2 -1.19 -4.81 26.90
N GLN A 3 -2.25 -4.02 27.15
CA GLN A 3 -2.54 -2.81 26.37
C GLN A 3 -1.45 -1.72 26.49
N ASN A 4 -0.84 -1.59 27.67
CA ASN A 4 0.28 -0.67 27.88
C ASN A 4 1.52 -1.17 27.13
N GLU A 5 1.79 -2.47 27.21
CA GLU A 5 2.95 -3.07 26.53
C GLU A 5 2.83 -2.92 25.00
N ILE A 6 1.66 -3.20 24.43
CA ILE A 6 1.39 -2.97 23.01
C ILE A 6 1.65 -1.50 22.64
N HIS A 7 1.21 -0.56 23.48
CA HIS A 7 1.39 0.87 23.23
C HIS A 7 2.87 1.28 23.28
N GLU A 8 3.59 0.87 24.32
CA GLU A 8 5.00 1.19 24.53
C GLU A 8 5.90 0.59 23.43
N ILE A 9 5.68 -0.68 23.08
CA ILE A 9 6.39 -1.35 21.98
C ILE A 9 6.14 -0.60 20.67
N THR A 10 4.87 -0.28 20.37
CA THR A 10 4.51 0.46 19.14
C THR A 10 5.23 1.82 19.08
N LEU A 11 5.17 2.62 20.14
CA LEU A 11 5.83 3.94 20.18
C LEU A 11 7.35 3.84 20.04
N ARG A 12 7.99 2.85 20.68
CA ARG A 12 9.44 2.63 20.56
C ARG A 12 9.82 2.26 19.14
N LEU A 13 9.09 1.34 18.51
CA LEU A 13 9.36 0.92 17.13
C LEU A 13 9.08 2.02 16.10
N GLU A 14 8.10 2.89 16.34
CA GLU A 14 7.80 4.05 15.48
C GLU A 14 8.94 5.08 15.51
N LYS A 15 9.60 5.23 16.66
CA LYS A 15 10.75 6.13 16.86
C LYS A 15 12.10 5.50 16.52
N LYS A 16 12.14 4.19 16.28
CA LYS A 16 13.37 3.46 15.94
C LYS A 16 13.98 4.07 14.69
N ALA A 17 15.23 4.55 14.80
CA ALA A 17 16.00 5.01 13.65
C ALA A 17 16.14 3.86 12.65
N ARG A 18 15.98 4.18 11.36
CA ARG A 18 16.06 3.19 10.29
C ARG A 18 17.17 3.55 9.33
N GLN A 19 17.77 2.55 8.71
CA GLN A 19 18.71 2.76 7.62
C GLN A 19 17.97 3.00 6.29
N CYS A 20 18.64 3.72 5.40
CA CYS A 20 18.21 3.93 4.03
C CYS A 20 17.97 2.57 3.35
N MET A 21 16.87 2.47 2.61
CA MET A 21 16.52 1.21 1.94
C MET A 21 17.28 0.99 0.62
N PHE A 22 17.96 2.00 0.07
CA PHE A 22 18.75 1.80 -1.14
C PHE A 22 19.96 0.92 -0.87
N GLU A 23 20.23 -0.02 -1.76
CA GLU A 23 21.32 -1.00 -1.64
C GLU A 23 22.67 -0.35 -1.23
N ASN A 24 23.39 -1.01 -0.33
CA ASN A 24 24.72 -0.60 0.16
C ASN A 24 24.78 0.79 0.81
N CYS A 25 23.65 1.37 1.23
CA CYS A 25 23.60 2.65 1.93
C CYS A 25 23.51 2.48 3.45
N GLN A 26 24.48 3.03 4.19
CA GLN A 26 24.49 3.02 5.66
C GLN A 26 23.92 4.30 6.30
N ASN A 27 23.50 5.27 5.49
CA ASN A 27 22.95 6.52 5.99
C ASN A 27 21.56 6.31 6.63
N GLN A 28 21.25 7.13 7.63
CA GLN A 28 19.94 7.12 8.26
C GLN A 28 18.85 7.55 7.29
N ALA A 29 17.73 6.83 7.31
CA ALA A 29 16.54 7.17 6.55
C ALA A 29 15.82 8.37 7.17
N ILE A 30 15.34 9.26 6.30
CA ILE A 30 14.40 10.32 6.63
C ILE A 30 12.97 9.84 6.40
N SER A 31 12.00 10.67 6.78
CA SER A 31 10.60 10.46 6.43
C SER A 31 10.36 10.78 4.95
N SER A 32 10.32 9.75 4.13
CA SER A 32 10.08 9.80 2.69
C SER A 32 8.58 9.79 2.39
N HIS A 33 8.08 10.74 1.60
CA HIS A 33 6.68 10.73 1.14
C HIS A 33 6.52 9.75 -0.01
N VAL A 34 5.54 8.84 0.07
CA VAL A 34 5.29 7.81 -0.96
C VAL A 34 4.94 8.44 -2.31
N LEU A 35 4.23 9.57 -2.30
CA LEU A 35 3.96 10.39 -3.49
C LEU A 35 4.41 11.83 -3.24
N GLN A 36 4.62 12.61 -4.30
CA GLN A 36 5.12 13.99 -4.24
C GLN A 36 4.38 14.85 -3.20
N LYS A 37 5.09 15.30 -2.16
CA LYS A 37 4.52 16.17 -1.12
C LYS A 37 4.01 17.49 -1.68
N ASN A 38 4.88 18.20 -2.41
CA ASN A 38 4.59 19.53 -2.97
C ASN A 38 3.88 19.47 -4.34
N GLY A 39 3.42 18.28 -4.74
CA GLY A 39 2.69 18.05 -5.98
C GLY A 39 1.37 17.35 -5.68
N ILE A 40 1.34 16.04 -5.95
CA ILE A 40 0.17 15.17 -5.80
C ILE A 40 -0.53 15.33 -4.44
N LEU A 41 0.22 15.24 -3.33
CA LEU A 41 -0.38 15.28 -1.99
C LEU A 41 -0.89 16.68 -1.63
N ALA A 42 -0.16 17.74 -2.03
CA ALA A 42 -0.59 19.11 -1.83
C ALA A 42 -1.89 19.43 -2.58
N GLU A 43 -2.06 18.92 -3.80
CA GLU A 43 -3.28 19.10 -4.61
C GLU A 43 -4.53 18.53 -3.92
N MET A 44 -4.39 17.44 -3.16
CA MET A 44 -5.48 16.81 -2.42
C MET A 44 -5.69 17.36 -1.01
N SER A 45 -4.71 18.08 -0.48
CA SER A 45 -4.76 18.50 0.93
C SER A 45 -5.80 19.61 1.14
N TYR A 46 -6.53 19.53 2.25
CA TYR A 46 -7.42 20.60 2.69
C TYR A 46 -6.96 21.08 4.06
N LYS A 47 -6.74 22.40 4.20
CA LYS A 47 -6.13 23.01 5.38
C LYS A 47 -4.83 22.30 5.81
N ASN A 48 -3.98 21.92 4.85
CA ASN A 48 -2.73 21.17 5.05
C ASN A 48 -2.89 19.77 5.67
N HIS A 49 -4.05 19.14 5.52
CA HIS A 49 -4.32 17.80 6.03
C HIS A 49 -4.85 16.85 4.94
N LEU A 50 -4.59 15.56 5.14
CA LEU A 50 -5.14 14.44 4.39
C LEU A 50 -5.80 13.45 5.35
N ILE A 51 -6.61 12.54 4.83
CA ILE A 51 -7.26 11.48 5.61
C ILE A 51 -6.57 10.15 5.37
N GLU A 52 -6.18 9.47 6.44
CA GLU A 52 -5.60 8.13 6.41
C GLU A 52 -6.29 7.18 7.37
N LEU A 53 -6.39 5.91 6.98
CA LEU A 53 -6.73 4.84 7.91
C LEU A 53 -5.50 4.53 8.77
N LYS A 54 -5.65 4.62 10.10
CA LYS A 54 -4.58 4.29 11.05
C LYS A 54 -5.06 3.24 12.05
N PRO A 55 -4.15 2.39 12.55
CA PRO A 55 -4.44 1.60 13.74
C PRO A 55 -4.91 2.52 14.87
N SER A 56 -5.97 2.10 15.55
CA SER A 56 -6.46 2.82 16.71
C SER A 56 -5.50 2.65 17.88
N ASN A 57 -5.46 3.64 18.77
CA ASN A 57 -4.71 3.50 20.02
C ASN A 57 -5.25 2.29 20.81
N SER A 58 -4.36 1.47 21.40
CA SER A 58 -4.73 0.24 22.14
C SER A 58 -5.77 0.47 23.24
N PHE A 59 -5.78 1.66 23.86
CA PHE A 59 -6.76 2.07 24.87
C PHE A 59 -8.13 2.43 24.31
N LYS A 60 -8.22 2.77 23.02
CA LYS A 60 -9.44 3.22 22.33
C LYS A 60 -10.08 2.13 21.47
N ILE A 61 -9.46 0.96 21.32
CA ILE A 61 -9.95 -0.11 20.44
C ILE A 61 -11.42 -0.46 20.71
N LYS A 62 -11.84 -0.53 21.99
CA LYS A 62 -13.23 -0.83 22.36
C LYS A 62 -14.24 0.24 21.91
N GLN A 63 -13.80 1.48 21.72
CA GLN A 63 -14.65 2.63 21.41
C GLN A 63 -14.72 2.90 19.91
N VAL A 64 -13.58 2.82 19.21
CA VAL A 64 -13.46 3.27 17.81
C VAL A 64 -13.18 2.14 16.81
N GLY A 65 -12.91 0.92 17.32
CA GLY A 65 -12.52 -0.24 16.52
C GLY A 65 -11.00 -0.42 16.44
N LEU A 66 -10.55 -1.37 15.62
CA LEU A 66 -9.11 -1.62 15.38
C LEU A 66 -8.45 -0.53 14.54
N PHE A 67 -9.24 0.17 13.74
CA PHE A 67 -8.78 1.19 12.81
C PHE A 67 -9.69 2.41 12.85
N GLU A 68 -9.10 3.59 12.70
CA GLU A 68 -9.80 4.86 12.66
C GLU A 68 -9.25 5.73 11.52
N PHE A 69 -10.15 6.48 10.86
CA PHE A 69 -9.76 7.50 9.91
C PHE A 69 -9.27 8.74 10.67
N LYS A 70 -8.04 9.17 10.38
CA LYS A 70 -7.42 10.34 11.01
C LYS A 70 -7.11 11.41 9.99
N SER A 71 -7.30 12.65 10.42
CA SER A 71 -6.73 13.82 9.75
C SER A 71 -5.24 13.92 10.10
N ILE A 72 -4.38 13.77 9.10
CA ILE A 72 -2.92 13.80 9.25
C ILE A 72 -2.37 15.01 8.50
N GLY A 73 -1.53 15.80 9.18
CA GLY A 73 -0.87 16.95 8.56
C GLY A 73 0.05 16.51 7.42
N ILE A 74 0.06 17.26 6.32
CA ILE A 74 0.72 16.88 5.06
C ILE A 74 2.21 16.51 5.19
N ASN A 75 2.92 17.09 6.17
CA ASN A 75 4.32 16.77 6.42
C ASN A 75 4.54 15.33 6.93
N ASN A 76 3.51 14.74 7.56
CA ASN A 76 3.54 13.38 8.11
C ASN A 76 2.62 12.42 7.34
N ALA A 77 1.77 12.97 6.47
CA ALA A 77 0.83 12.18 5.71
C ALA A 77 1.55 11.37 4.63
N TYR A 78 1.13 10.12 4.47
CA TYR A 78 1.55 9.22 3.40
C TYR A 78 3.07 9.12 3.28
N SER A 79 3.75 9.02 4.42
CA SER A 79 5.19 8.94 4.53
C SER A 79 5.64 7.74 5.39
N PHE A 80 6.92 7.40 5.25
CA PHE A 80 7.57 6.30 5.97
C PHE A 80 9.06 6.58 6.09
N PRO A 81 9.77 6.01 7.08
CA PRO A 81 11.22 6.06 7.08
C PRO A 81 11.72 5.21 5.90
N GLY A 82 12.18 5.82 4.81
CA GLY A 82 12.49 5.11 3.57
C GLY A 82 13.94 5.27 3.14
N PHE A 83 14.29 6.46 2.68
CA PHE A 83 15.59 6.74 2.09
C PHE A 83 16.34 7.79 2.89
N CYS A 84 17.67 7.85 2.78
CA CYS A 84 18.42 9.01 3.27
C CYS A 84 18.14 10.22 2.37
N ALA A 85 18.43 11.43 2.84
CA ALA A 85 18.16 12.66 2.10
C ALA A 85 18.76 12.66 0.68
N ILE A 86 19.95 12.07 0.51
CA ILE A 86 20.65 11.98 -0.78
C ILE A 86 19.88 11.08 -1.75
N HIS A 87 19.53 9.85 -1.35
CA HIS A 87 18.82 8.90 -2.20
C HIS A 87 17.39 9.32 -2.48
N ASP A 88 16.68 9.89 -1.49
CA ASP A 88 15.33 10.39 -1.71
C ASP A 88 15.31 11.51 -2.77
N SER A 89 16.24 12.46 -2.67
CA SER A 89 16.33 13.55 -3.63
C SER A 89 16.81 13.11 -5.02
N SER A 90 17.85 12.28 -5.09
CA SER A 90 18.50 11.94 -6.36
C SER A 90 17.73 10.90 -7.18
N ILE A 91 17.24 9.83 -6.55
CA ILE A 91 16.54 8.73 -7.24
C ILE A 91 15.21 9.21 -7.79
N PHE A 92 14.44 9.96 -7.00
CA PHE A 92 13.08 10.31 -7.33
C PHE A 92 12.94 11.68 -7.99
N LYS A 93 14.05 12.41 -8.21
CA LYS A 93 14.07 13.75 -8.83
C LYS A 93 13.16 13.86 -10.06
N ALA A 94 13.20 12.85 -10.93
CA ALA A 94 12.45 12.79 -12.18
C ALA A 94 10.93 12.82 -11.97
N ILE A 95 10.47 12.22 -10.86
CA ILE A 95 9.07 12.16 -10.43
C ILE A 95 8.75 13.12 -9.29
N GLU A 96 9.58 14.13 -8.99
CA GLU A 96 9.31 15.17 -7.96
C GLU A 96 8.97 16.54 -8.57
N SER A 97 9.18 16.71 -9.88
CA SER A 97 8.87 17.97 -10.60
C SER A 97 7.73 17.78 -11.60
N ASN A 98 6.73 18.66 -11.52
CA ASN A 98 5.62 18.67 -12.47
C ASN A 98 6.06 18.96 -13.92
N LYS A 99 7.22 19.61 -14.11
CA LYS A 99 7.75 19.95 -15.44
C LYS A 99 8.39 18.75 -16.14
N THR A 100 8.92 17.79 -15.39
CA THR A 100 9.61 16.61 -15.93
C THR A 100 8.75 15.36 -15.92
N LEU A 101 7.65 15.34 -15.16
CA LEU A 101 6.83 14.14 -14.97
C LEU A 101 6.06 13.76 -16.25
N ASP A 102 6.54 12.70 -16.89
CA ASP A 102 5.85 11.95 -17.95
C ASP A 102 5.32 10.61 -17.42
N LEU A 103 3.99 10.43 -17.40
CA LEU A 103 3.35 9.23 -16.88
C LEU A 103 3.41 8.03 -17.85
N LYS A 104 3.84 8.23 -19.10
CA LYS A 104 4.09 7.14 -20.06
C LYS A 104 5.55 6.67 -20.06
N ASN A 105 6.42 7.37 -19.35
CA ASN A 105 7.83 7.01 -19.23
C ASN A 105 8.01 5.86 -18.22
N LYS A 106 8.70 4.79 -18.63
CA LYS A 106 8.92 3.59 -17.81
C LYS A 106 9.78 3.86 -16.57
N GLU A 107 10.74 4.78 -16.62
CA GLU A 107 11.50 5.20 -15.43
C GLU A 107 10.54 5.79 -14.40
N HIS A 108 9.69 6.73 -14.79
CA HIS A 108 8.76 7.37 -13.85
C HIS A 108 7.74 6.38 -13.25
N GLN A 109 7.16 5.52 -14.09
CA GLN A 109 6.24 4.47 -13.64
C GLN A 109 6.92 3.50 -12.65
N SER A 110 8.17 3.14 -12.93
CA SER A 110 8.99 2.30 -12.05
C SER A 110 9.34 3.00 -10.75
N LEU A 111 9.68 4.30 -10.78
CA LEU A 111 10.03 5.07 -9.58
C LEU A 111 8.85 5.22 -8.62
N PHE A 112 7.62 5.45 -9.11
CA PHE A 112 6.43 5.41 -8.24
C PHE A 112 6.26 4.06 -7.57
N SER A 113 6.38 2.99 -8.36
CA SER A 113 6.22 1.61 -7.88
C SER A 113 7.31 1.21 -6.90
N TYR A 114 8.56 1.62 -7.15
CA TYR A 114 9.70 1.39 -6.26
C TYR A 114 9.50 2.05 -4.89
N ARG A 115 9.00 3.29 -4.87
CA ARG A 115 8.76 3.99 -3.61
C ARG A 115 7.63 3.34 -2.80
N GLY A 116 6.51 2.99 -3.45
CA GLY A 116 5.40 2.26 -2.81
C GLY A 116 5.82 0.86 -2.33
N LEU A 117 6.68 0.16 -3.09
CA LEU A 117 7.24 -1.13 -2.70
C LEU A 117 8.08 -1.04 -1.42
N CYS A 118 9.04 -0.10 -1.37
CA CYS A 118 9.88 0.10 -0.19
C CYS A 118 9.04 0.47 1.03
N GLN A 119 7.97 1.24 0.82
CA GLN A 119 7.05 1.57 1.89
C GLN A 119 6.35 0.34 2.46
N GLU A 120 5.86 -0.56 1.62
CA GLU A 120 5.22 -1.79 2.08
C GLU A 120 6.20 -2.72 2.78
N ILE A 121 7.44 -2.84 2.28
CA ILE A 121 8.51 -3.58 2.98
C ILE A 121 8.69 -3.02 4.40
N ARG A 122 8.84 -1.71 4.55
CA ARG A 122 9.01 -1.07 5.87
C ARG A 122 7.82 -1.28 6.80
N ARG A 123 6.59 -1.29 6.26
CA ARG A 123 5.38 -1.62 7.04
C ARG A 123 5.41 -3.05 7.54
N LYS A 124 5.80 -4.02 6.70
CA LYS A 124 5.92 -5.42 7.10
C LYS A 124 7.04 -5.64 8.12
N GLU A 125 8.20 -4.99 7.95
CA GLU A 125 9.29 -5.01 8.94
C GLU A 125 8.81 -4.50 10.30
N PHE A 126 8.09 -3.37 10.32
CA PHE A 126 7.51 -2.83 11.54
C PHE A 126 6.52 -3.81 12.19
N ALA A 127 5.63 -4.41 11.39
CA ALA A 127 4.63 -5.36 11.89
C ALA A 127 5.28 -6.64 12.43
N PHE A 128 6.30 -7.16 11.75
CA PHE A 128 7.09 -8.31 12.17
C PHE A 128 7.82 -8.05 13.49
N GLU A 129 8.55 -6.93 13.61
CA GLU A 129 9.25 -6.56 14.84
C GLU A 129 8.27 -6.40 16.01
N ARG A 130 7.14 -5.73 15.77
CA ARG A 130 6.10 -5.54 16.80
C ARG A 130 5.53 -6.86 17.27
N LEU A 131 5.23 -7.77 16.35
CA LEU A 131 4.64 -9.06 16.68
C LEU A 131 5.63 -9.98 17.39
N THR A 132 6.90 -9.96 16.98
CA THR A 132 7.99 -10.71 17.62
C THR A 132 8.17 -10.30 19.08
N GLU A 133 8.12 -9.01 19.40
CA GLU A 133 8.25 -8.56 20.79
C GLU A 133 7.00 -8.81 21.65
N LEU A 134 5.86 -9.07 21.01
CA LEU A 134 4.60 -9.34 21.70
C LEU A 134 4.36 -10.84 21.91
N ILE A 135 5.02 -11.74 21.17
CA ILE A 135 4.69 -13.16 21.13
C ILE A 135 4.62 -13.81 22.52
N ASP A 136 5.62 -13.57 23.37
CA ASP A 136 5.71 -14.14 24.72
C ASP A 136 4.69 -13.54 25.71
N LYS A 137 4.02 -12.46 25.30
CA LYS A 137 3.02 -11.73 26.09
C LYS A 137 1.59 -12.05 25.68
N LEU A 138 1.42 -12.81 24.59
CA LEU A 138 0.12 -13.18 24.06
C LEU A 138 -0.39 -14.47 24.71
N PRO A 139 -1.72 -14.61 24.86
CA PRO A 139 -2.33 -15.86 25.29
C PRO A 139 -1.88 -17.07 24.45
N PRO A 140 -1.61 -18.25 25.06
CA PRO A 140 -1.12 -19.43 24.34
C PRO A 140 -1.99 -19.85 23.15
N ASN A 141 -3.31 -19.66 23.24
CA ASN A 141 -4.26 -20.00 22.18
C ASN A 141 -4.13 -19.12 20.92
N LEU A 142 -3.32 -18.05 20.95
CA LEU A 142 -3.02 -17.21 19.80
C LEU A 142 -1.69 -17.55 19.14
N LEU A 143 -0.84 -18.39 19.75
CA LEU A 143 0.53 -18.59 19.29
C LEU A 143 0.61 -19.13 17.86
N ASP A 144 -0.19 -20.13 17.51
CA ASP A 144 -0.19 -20.69 16.14
C ASP A 144 -0.55 -19.63 15.08
N HIS A 145 -1.52 -18.77 15.40
CA HIS A 145 -1.91 -17.66 14.52
C HIS A 145 -0.78 -16.63 14.40
N VAL A 146 -0.10 -16.34 15.50
CA VAL A 146 1.03 -15.39 15.54
C VAL A 146 2.21 -15.93 14.75
N VAL A 147 2.54 -17.21 14.87
CA VAL A 147 3.59 -17.88 14.09
C VAL A 147 3.27 -17.82 12.60
N ALA A 148 2.05 -18.17 12.21
CA ALA A 148 1.62 -18.07 10.81
C ALA A 148 1.72 -16.64 10.24
N LEU A 149 1.40 -15.62 11.06
CA LEU A 149 1.57 -14.22 10.69
C LEU A 149 3.04 -13.82 10.53
N LEU A 150 3.92 -14.26 11.43
CA LEU A 150 5.36 -14.00 11.35
C LEU A 150 5.98 -14.65 10.10
N ASP A 151 5.58 -15.88 9.78
CA ASP A 151 5.97 -16.56 8.54
C ASP A 151 5.48 -15.77 7.31
N GLY A 152 4.22 -15.33 7.31
CA GLY A 152 3.66 -14.51 6.23
C GLY A 152 4.37 -13.16 6.04
N TYR A 153 4.77 -12.49 7.13
CA TYR A 153 5.59 -11.28 7.05
C TYR A 153 6.98 -11.57 6.49
N THR A 154 7.61 -12.67 6.93
CA THR A 154 8.94 -13.10 6.44
C THR A 154 8.90 -13.35 4.93
N ASP A 155 7.92 -14.11 4.46
CA ASP A 155 7.72 -14.41 3.04
C ASP A 155 7.41 -13.15 2.23
N GLY A 156 6.54 -12.29 2.77
CA GLY A 156 6.20 -11.01 2.14
C GLY A 156 7.42 -10.11 1.98
N ILE A 157 8.24 -9.96 3.02
CA ILE A 157 9.47 -9.16 2.96
C ILE A 157 10.46 -9.78 1.97
N LYS A 158 10.66 -11.10 1.98
CA LYS A 158 11.54 -11.80 1.04
C LYS A 158 11.09 -11.59 -0.40
N ASN A 159 9.80 -11.75 -0.66
CA ASN A 159 9.19 -11.55 -1.98
C ASN A 159 9.38 -10.10 -2.48
N LEU A 160 9.02 -9.12 -1.66
CA LEU A 160 9.13 -7.71 -2.04
C LEU A 160 10.59 -7.26 -2.19
N THR A 161 11.51 -7.80 -1.39
CA THR A 161 12.95 -7.53 -1.50
C THR A 161 13.52 -7.98 -2.84
N TYR A 162 13.03 -9.10 -3.40
CA TYR A 162 13.42 -9.51 -4.76
C TYR A 162 13.11 -8.40 -5.77
N PHE A 163 11.85 -7.92 -5.80
CA PHE A 163 11.45 -6.87 -6.74
C PHE A 163 12.09 -5.52 -6.46
N LYS A 164 12.44 -5.25 -5.19
CA LYS A 164 13.18 -4.05 -4.78
C LYS A 164 14.54 -4.04 -5.46
N ASN A 165 15.25 -5.16 -5.40
CA ASN A 165 16.55 -5.30 -6.04
C ASN A 165 16.44 -5.19 -7.57
N GLU A 166 15.38 -5.72 -8.18
CA GLU A 166 15.14 -5.54 -9.63
C GLU A 166 14.91 -4.06 -9.99
N PHE A 167 14.14 -3.29 -9.20
CA PHE A 167 14.02 -1.85 -9.40
C PHE A 167 15.35 -1.10 -9.22
N GLU A 168 16.15 -1.47 -8.22
CA GLU A 168 17.46 -0.85 -7.99
C GLU A 168 18.42 -1.11 -9.15
N LYS A 169 18.45 -2.32 -9.71
CA LYS A 169 19.18 -2.64 -10.94
C LYS A 169 18.71 -1.78 -12.11
N CYS A 170 17.41 -1.58 -12.28
CA CYS A 170 16.86 -0.68 -13.31
C CYS A 170 17.35 0.76 -13.11
N ILE A 171 17.34 1.25 -11.87
CA ILE A 171 17.76 2.61 -11.51
C ILE A 171 19.25 2.83 -11.79
N GLN A 172 20.09 1.85 -11.41
CA GLN A 172 21.55 1.88 -11.62
C GLN A 172 21.90 1.78 -13.10
N ASN A 173 21.29 0.85 -13.83
CA ASN A 173 21.60 0.58 -15.24
C ASN A 173 20.81 1.45 -16.23
N LYS A 174 19.87 2.27 -15.74
CA LYS A 174 18.95 3.07 -16.54
C LYS A 174 18.16 2.27 -17.59
N ASN A 175 17.82 1.02 -17.26
CA ASN A 175 17.03 0.14 -18.11
C ASN A 175 15.79 -0.34 -17.36
N PHE A 176 14.62 0.20 -17.72
CA PHE A 176 13.34 -0.08 -17.07
C PHE A 176 12.45 -1.02 -17.89
N ASN A 177 12.99 -1.70 -18.91
CA ASN A 177 12.20 -2.51 -19.83
C ASN A 177 11.74 -3.86 -19.25
N ILE A 178 12.30 -4.28 -18.11
CA ILE A 178 11.93 -5.54 -17.44
C ILE A 178 10.59 -5.46 -16.71
N PHE A 179 10.01 -4.26 -16.58
CA PHE A 179 8.67 -4.06 -16.06
C PHE A 179 7.71 -3.67 -17.19
N HIS A 180 6.52 -4.27 -17.13
CA HIS A 180 5.38 -3.88 -17.94
C HIS A 180 4.48 -2.97 -17.10
N PHE A 181 4.20 -1.77 -17.61
CA PHE A 181 3.29 -0.82 -16.99
C PHE A 181 2.34 -0.25 -18.03
N GLU A 182 1.10 -0.07 -17.61
CA GLU A 182 0.13 0.73 -18.34
C GLU A 182 -0.34 1.92 -17.51
N THR A 183 -0.60 3.03 -18.18
CA THR A 183 -1.20 4.22 -17.56
C THR A 183 -2.60 4.46 -18.12
N ILE A 184 -3.56 4.58 -17.21
CA ILE A 184 -4.97 4.79 -17.49
C ILE A 184 -5.36 6.14 -16.89
N GLN A 185 -6.06 6.95 -17.68
CA GLN A 185 -6.65 8.20 -17.22
C GLN A 185 -8.13 7.97 -16.93
N ILE A 186 -8.58 8.40 -15.75
CA ILE A 186 -9.97 8.26 -15.30
C ILE A 186 -10.53 9.61 -14.81
N PRO A 187 -11.87 9.74 -14.63
CA PRO A 187 -12.44 10.92 -13.97
C PRO A 187 -11.79 11.15 -12.61
N LYS A 188 -11.56 12.43 -12.27
CA LYS A 188 -10.87 12.81 -11.02
C LYS A 188 -11.57 12.18 -9.82
N ILE A 189 -10.77 11.61 -8.94
CA ILE A 189 -11.08 11.21 -7.58
C ILE A 189 -9.84 11.45 -6.71
N GLU A 190 -10.02 12.07 -5.56
CA GLU A 190 -8.95 12.50 -4.68
C GLU A 190 -8.54 11.38 -3.72
N VAL A 191 -8.01 10.29 -4.29
CA VAL A 191 -7.44 9.14 -3.59
C VAL A 191 -6.02 8.90 -4.11
N CYS A 192 -5.11 8.61 -3.18
CA CYS A 192 -3.75 8.21 -3.44
C CYS A 192 -3.50 6.77 -2.98
N ILE A 193 -2.99 5.96 -3.90
CA ILE A 193 -2.57 4.57 -3.70
C ILE A 193 -1.20 4.43 -4.37
N SER A 194 -0.28 3.73 -3.73
CA SER A 194 1.01 3.32 -4.30
C SER A 194 1.46 2.09 -3.51
N VAL A 195 1.19 0.92 -4.08
CA VAL A 195 1.29 -0.35 -3.37
C VAL A 195 1.79 -1.47 -4.29
N PRO A 196 2.65 -2.36 -3.81
CA PRO A 196 2.72 -3.71 -4.35
C PRO A 196 1.50 -4.51 -3.85
N LEU A 197 0.91 -5.32 -4.71
CA LEU A 197 -0.24 -6.14 -4.40
C LEU A 197 -0.02 -7.57 -4.86
N ASN A 198 -0.02 -8.46 -3.89
CA ASN A 198 0.01 -9.90 -4.10
C ASN A 198 -1.41 -10.44 -4.05
N ILE A 199 -1.77 -11.18 -5.10
CA ILE A 199 -3.09 -11.78 -5.22
C ILE A 199 -2.84 -13.25 -5.41
N GLY A 200 -3.51 -14.06 -4.60
CA GLY A 200 -3.45 -15.50 -4.70
C GLY A 200 -3.72 -15.89 -6.15
N VAL A 201 -2.71 -16.45 -6.81
CA VAL A 201 -2.93 -17.20 -8.03
C VAL A 201 -3.73 -18.41 -7.57
N ALA A 202 -4.91 -18.61 -8.15
CA ALA A 202 -5.98 -19.45 -7.63
C ALA A 202 -5.68 -20.96 -7.55
N ASP A 203 -4.41 -21.36 -7.59
CA ASP A 203 -3.96 -22.74 -7.81
C ASP A 203 -2.98 -23.24 -6.72
N ILE A 204 -2.75 -22.51 -5.62
CA ILE A 204 -1.63 -22.81 -4.71
C ILE A 204 -2.01 -23.69 -3.50
N ILE A 205 -3.30 -23.84 -3.16
CA ILE A 205 -3.68 -24.70 -2.03
C ILE A 205 -4.81 -25.62 -2.49
N SER A 206 -4.50 -26.91 -2.69
CA SER A 206 -5.54 -27.94 -2.72
C SER A 206 -6.23 -27.97 -1.36
N GLU A 207 -7.55 -28.14 -1.30
CA GLU A 207 -8.33 -28.14 -0.04
C GLU A 207 -7.78 -29.10 1.04
N ASP A 208 -7.00 -30.10 0.63
CA ASP A 208 -6.37 -31.12 1.49
C ASP A 208 -4.92 -30.80 1.93
N GLU A 209 -4.31 -29.68 1.51
CA GLU A 209 -2.91 -29.36 1.84
C GLU A 209 -2.78 -28.72 3.24
N THR A 210 -1.89 -29.27 4.06
CA THR A 210 -1.57 -28.71 5.39
C THR A 210 -0.71 -27.45 5.27
N TYR A 211 -0.73 -26.60 6.31
CA TYR A 211 0.10 -25.39 6.37
C TYR A 211 1.60 -25.67 6.19
N GLU A 212 2.11 -26.74 6.79
CA GLU A 212 3.53 -27.13 6.69
C GLU A 212 3.90 -27.59 5.27
N GLU A 213 3.01 -28.31 4.59
CA GLU A 213 3.22 -28.71 3.20
C GLU A 213 3.25 -27.48 2.27
N PHE A 214 2.29 -26.57 2.43
CA PHE A 214 2.28 -25.28 1.73
C PHE A 214 3.59 -24.52 1.97
N LYS A 215 4.04 -24.45 3.23
CA LYS A 215 5.26 -23.75 3.63
C LYS A 215 6.51 -24.32 2.95
N MET A 216 6.59 -25.63 2.75
CA MET A 216 7.70 -26.30 2.05
C MET A 216 7.65 -26.13 0.53
N LYS A 217 6.46 -26.08 -0.07
CA LYS A 217 6.27 -26.02 -1.53
C LYS A 217 6.25 -24.60 -2.09
N LYS A 218 6.05 -23.58 -1.24
CA LYS A 218 5.92 -22.18 -1.68
C LYS A 218 7.14 -21.72 -2.50
N VAL A 219 6.86 -21.07 -3.62
CA VAL A 219 7.88 -20.47 -4.48
C VAL A 219 7.91 -18.96 -4.22
N ILE A 220 9.11 -18.44 -3.96
CA ILE A 220 9.38 -17.00 -3.79
C ILE A 220 10.50 -16.62 -4.77
N PRO A 221 10.33 -15.56 -5.58
CA PRO A 221 9.22 -14.61 -5.57
C PRO A 221 7.94 -15.16 -6.22
N PHE A 222 6.80 -14.65 -5.78
CA PHE A 222 5.50 -14.84 -6.40
C PHE A 222 5.04 -13.57 -7.12
N THR A 223 4.11 -13.73 -8.06
CA THR A 223 3.56 -12.64 -8.85
C THR A 223 3.13 -11.45 -7.98
N THR A 224 3.63 -10.27 -8.33
CA THR A 224 3.38 -9.02 -7.61
C THR A 224 2.94 -7.95 -8.60
N SER A 225 1.79 -7.35 -8.32
CA SER A 225 1.27 -6.22 -9.07
C SER A 225 1.76 -4.93 -8.45
N PHE A 226 2.09 -3.93 -9.25
CA PHE A 226 2.40 -2.60 -8.75
C PHE A 226 1.30 -1.65 -9.20
N ILE A 227 0.61 -1.03 -8.24
CA ILE A 227 -0.56 -0.19 -8.50
C ILE A 227 -0.31 1.18 -7.88
N ASN A 228 -0.36 2.22 -8.72
CA ASN A 228 -0.32 3.60 -8.29
C ASN A 228 -1.59 4.30 -8.79
N VAL A 229 -2.30 5.00 -7.91
CA VAL A 229 -3.48 5.80 -8.22
C VAL A 229 -3.28 7.17 -7.61
N PHE A 230 -3.41 8.24 -8.38
CA PHE A 230 -3.31 9.60 -7.84
C PHE A 230 -3.96 10.64 -8.77
N PRO A 231 -4.57 11.70 -8.21
CA PRO A 231 -5.03 12.83 -9.00
C PRO A 231 -3.86 13.67 -9.50
N LYS A 232 -4.02 14.22 -10.70
CA LYS A 232 -3.17 15.28 -11.25
C LYS A 232 -3.99 16.17 -12.17
N GLY A 233 -4.22 17.40 -11.76
CA GLY A 233 -5.04 18.36 -12.50
C GLY A 233 -6.51 17.94 -12.56
N LYS A 234 -7.08 17.75 -13.76
CA LYS A 234 -8.51 17.43 -13.95
C LYS A 234 -8.84 15.92 -13.94
N PHE A 235 -7.83 15.07 -13.79
CA PHE A 235 -7.98 13.62 -13.89
C PHE A 235 -7.30 12.90 -12.74
N THR A 236 -7.65 11.63 -12.58
CA THR A 236 -6.86 10.67 -11.79
C THR A 236 -6.18 9.71 -12.73
N TYR A 237 -4.92 9.43 -12.46
CA TYR A 237 -4.11 8.50 -13.24
C TYR A 237 -3.92 7.23 -12.44
N ILE A 238 -4.01 6.10 -13.13
CA ILE A 238 -3.73 4.77 -12.60
C ILE A 238 -2.56 4.21 -13.40
N ILE A 239 -1.45 3.92 -12.72
CA ILE A 239 -0.31 3.19 -13.28
C ILE A 239 -0.36 1.79 -12.67
N ALA A 240 -0.57 0.78 -13.51
CA ALA A 240 -0.66 -0.60 -13.06
C ALA A 240 0.26 -1.48 -13.90
N GLY A 241 0.95 -2.43 -13.27
CA GLY A 241 1.94 -3.25 -13.94
C GLY A 241 2.51 -4.38 -13.10
N TYR A 242 3.51 -5.06 -13.64
CA TYR A 242 4.23 -6.17 -13.02
C TYR A 242 5.60 -6.36 -13.69
N HIS A 243 6.45 -7.19 -13.08
CA HIS A 243 7.71 -7.63 -13.69
C HIS A 243 7.42 -8.62 -14.83
N ASN A 244 8.12 -8.52 -15.97
CA ASN A 244 7.82 -9.31 -17.18
C ASN A 244 7.89 -10.83 -16.94
N ASP A 245 8.85 -11.28 -16.14
CA ASP A 245 8.99 -12.71 -15.79
C ASP A 245 7.92 -13.21 -14.82
N PHE A 246 7.13 -12.31 -14.22
CA PHE A 246 6.10 -12.59 -13.23
C PHE A 246 4.77 -11.96 -13.63
N SER A 247 4.30 -12.32 -14.83
CA SER A 247 3.04 -11.80 -15.37
C SER A 247 1.85 -12.00 -14.43
N CYS A 248 0.90 -11.06 -14.43
CA CYS A 248 -0.26 -11.08 -13.53
C CYS A 248 -1.58 -10.89 -14.28
N LYS A 249 -2.29 -12.00 -14.53
CA LYS A 249 -3.62 -12.00 -15.17
C LYS A 249 -4.64 -11.15 -14.42
N TRP A 250 -4.54 -11.06 -13.09
CA TRP A 250 -5.44 -10.19 -12.34
C TRP A 250 -5.20 -8.72 -12.70
N THR A 251 -3.95 -8.29 -12.81
CA THR A 251 -3.59 -6.92 -13.18
C THR A 251 -4.04 -6.58 -14.58
N ASP A 252 -3.85 -7.49 -15.54
CA ASP A 252 -4.36 -7.31 -16.91
C ASP A 252 -5.89 -7.11 -16.89
N ASN A 253 -6.61 -7.96 -16.15
CA ASN A 253 -8.06 -7.84 -16.01
C ASN A 253 -8.49 -6.54 -15.30
N PHE A 254 -7.75 -6.11 -14.27
CA PHE A 254 -7.99 -4.85 -13.57
C PHE A 254 -7.84 -3.66 -14.53
N ILE A 255 -6.74 -3.63 -15.30
CA ILE A 255 -6.48 -2.63 -16.34
C ILE A 255 -7.62 -2.59 -17.37
N VAL A 256 -8.03 -3.76 -17.90
CA VAL A 256 -9.12 -3.85 -18.90
C VAL A 256 -10.44 -3.33 -18.33
N LYS A 257 -10.77 -3.65 -17.07
CA LYS A 257 -11.97 -3.14 -16.39
C LYS A 257 -11.95 -1.61 -16.30
N LEU A 258 -10.81 -1.01 -15.99
CA LEU A 258 -10.68 0.44 -15.82
C LEU A 258 -10.80 1.20 -17.15
N LYS A 259 -10.34 0.63 -18.27
CA LYS A 259 -10.43 1.26 -19.60
C LYS A 259 -11.85 1.31 -20.18
N ARG A 260 -12.72 0.35 -19.81
CA ARG A 260 -13.99 0.09 -20.52
C ARG A 260 -15.25 0.51 -19.77
N LYS A 261 -15.12 0.97 -18.52
CA LYS A 261 -16.27 1.13 -17.60
C LYS A 261 -16.66 2.60 -17.43
N LYS A 262 -17.95 2.82 -17.16
CA LYS A 262 -18.49 4.14 -16.74
C LYS A 262 -17.88 4.58 -15.41
N LYS A 263 -17.87 5.89 -15.15
CA LYS A 263 -17.31 6.51 -13.94
C LYS A 263 -17.68 5.78 -12.65
N GLU A 264 -18.96 5.47 -12.46
CA GLU A 264 -19.50 4.86 -11.23
C GLU A 264 -18.89 3.48 -10.99
N ARG A 265 -18.64 2.75 -12.08
CA ARG A 265 -18.05 1.42 -12.06
C ARG A 265 -16.53 1.49 -11.84
N ILE A 266 -15.83 2.47 -12.40
CA ILE A 266 -14.40 2.70 -12.11
C ILE A 266 -14.21 3.01 -10.63
N PHE A 267 -15.01 3.94 -10.09
CA PHE A 267 -14.93 4.31 -8.68
C PHE A 267 -15.29 3.13 -7.76
N LYS A 268 -16.21 2.27 -8.20
CA LYS A 268 -16.51 1.02 -7.51
C LYS A 268 -15.29 0.09 -7.42
N GLU A 269 -14.51 -0.06 -8.48
CA GLU A 269 -13.29 -0.89 -8.46
C GLU A 269 -12.24 -0.30 -7.49
N ILE A 270 -12.07 1.03 -7.47
CA ILE A 270 -11.17 1.70 -6.52
C ILE A 270 -11.67 1.51 -5.09
N SER A 271 -12.98 1.64 -4.86
CA SER A 271 -13.60 1.41 -3.56
C SER A 271 -13.39 -0.03 -3.08
N ASP A 272 -13.53 -1.03 -3.96
CA ASP A 272 -13.25 -2.44 -3.62
C ASP A 272 -11.80 -2.64 -3.25
N LEU A 273 -10.89 -2.05 -4.05
CA LEU A 273 -9.45 -2.15 -3.82
C LEU A 273 -9.08 -1.65 -2.41
N ILE A 274 -9.51 -0.43 -2.04
CA ILE A 274 -9.19 0.13 -0.72
C ILE A 274 -9.94 -0.55 0.44
N THR A 275 -11.11 -1.15 0.18
CA THR A 275 -11.91 -1.81 1.23
C THR A 275 -11.43 -3.21 1.55
N LEU A 276 -11.01 -3.96 0.52
CA LEU A 276 -10.80 -5.40 0.64
C LEU A 276 -9.33 -5.81 0.55
N ARG A 277 -8.42 -4.91 0.13
CA ARG A 277 -7.05 -5.31 -0.19
C ARG A 277 -5.96 -4.40 0.37
N LEU A 278 -6.26 -3.13 0.65
CA LEU A 278 -5.23 -2.14 0.93
C LEU A 278 -5.31 -1.59 2.34
N GLU A 279 -4.17 -1.62 3.01
CA GLU A 279 -4.02 -1.11 4.38
C GLU A 279 -3.41 0.31 4.41
N PHE A 280 -2.78 0.75 3.33
CA PHE A 280 -2.06 2.01 3.25
C PHE A 280 -2.40 2.81 2.00
N TRP A 281 -3.26 3.80 2.18
CA TRP A 281 -3.72 4.73 1.15
C TRP A 281 -4.17 6.04 1.84
N THR A 282 -4.31 7.12 1.08
CA THR A 282 -4.76 8.40 1.62
C THR A 282 -5.79 9.06 0.70
N MET A 283 -6.65 9.92 1.25
CA MET A 283 -7.64 10.68 0.47
C MET A 283 -7.76 12.13 0.94
N SER A 284 -8.36 12.99 0.13
CA SER A 284 -8.65 14.36 0.55
C SER A 284 -9.73 14.38 1.63
N PRO A 285 -9.70 15.36 2.56
CA PRO A 285 -10.81 15.59 3.48
C PRO A 285 -12.14 15.87 2.74
N ILE A 286 -12.08 16.55 1.59
CA ILE A 286 -13.26 16.86 0.78
C ILE A 286 -13.94 15.59 0.26
N LEU A 287 -13.17 14.62 -0.24
CA LEU A 287 -13.71 13.33 -0.67
C LEU A 287 -14.26 12.55 0.53
N PHE A 288 -13.53 12.54 1.64
CA PHE A 288 -13.94 11.83 2.85
C PHE A 288 -15.30 12.31 3.38
N ASP A 289 -15.55 13.62 3.36
CA ASP A 289 -16.81 14.23 3.80
C ASP A 289 -18.03 13.80 2.96
N THR A 290 -17.81 13.27 1.75
CA THR A 290 -18.90 12.72 0.92
C THR A 290 -19.34 11.31 1.32
N ILE A 291 -18.53 10.63 2.15
CA ILE A 291 -18.77 9.25 2.58
C ILE A 291 -19.69 9.26 3.80
N ARG A 292 -20.81 8.54 3.71
CA ARG A 292 -21.76 8.46 4.82
C ARG A 292 -21.13 7.69 5.98
N LYS A 293 -21.41 8.11 7.22
CA LYS A 293 -20.95 7.42 8.44
C LYS A 293 -21.27 5.91 8.44
N ILE A 294 -22.46 5.52 7.98
CA ILE A 294 -22.84 4.10 7.87
C ILE A 294 -21.97 3.30 6.88
N ASP A 295 -21.50 3.96 5.80
CA ASP A 295 -20.63 3.33 4.81
C ASP A 295 -19.19 3.19 5.37
N LEU A 296 -18.75 4.11 6.23
CA LEU A 296 -17.46 4.02 6.96
C LEU A 296 -17.45 2.91 8.01
N GLU A 297 -18.53 2.72 8.76
CA GLU A 297 -18.61 1.60 9.71
C GLU A 297 -18.64 0.25 8.97
N LYS A 298 -19.40 0.16 7.88
CA LYS A 298 -19.40 -1.01 7.00
C LYS A 298 -18.02 -1.28 6.37
N TYR A 299 -17.27 -0.22 6.02
CA TYR A 299 -15.89 -0.35 5.58
C TYR A 299 -15.03 -1.04 6.64
N LYS A 300 -15.09 -0.59 7.90
CA LYS A 300 -14.27 -1.16 8.99
C LYS A 300 -14.58 -2.64 9.21
N GLU A 301 -15.85 -3.02 9.16
CA GLU A 301 -16.30 -4.42 9.26
C GLU A 301 -15.72 -5.28 8.12
N LEU A 302 -15.90 -4.84 6.87
CA LEU A 302 -15.43 -5.55 5.70
C LEU A 302 -13.90 -5.67 5.68
N TYR A 303 -13.21 -4.56 5.94
CA TYR A 303 -11.75 -4.53 5.97
C TYR A 303 -11.20 -5.49 7.04
N ARG A 304 -11.77 -5.48 8.25
CA ARG A 304 -11.39 -6.42 9.32
C ARG A 304 -11.60 -7.87 8.91
N ALA A 305 -12.70 -8.18 8.24
CA ALA A 305 -13.02 -9.54 7.81
C ALA A 305 -12.12 -10.05 6.66
N ASN A 306 -11.46 -9.16 5.91
CA ASN A 306 -10.70 -9.51 4.71
C ASN A 306 -9.21 -9.17 4.78
N ILE A 307 -8.70 -8.71 5.93
CA ILE A 307 -7.31 -8.23 6.06
C ILE A 307 -6.24 -9.28 5.70
N TYR A 308 -6.57 -10.56 5.82
CA TYR A 308 -5.70 -11.69 5.46
C TYR A 308 -6.21 -12.45 4.23
N ASP A 309 -7.24 -11.95 3.55
CA ASP A 309 -7.82 -12.59 2.39
C ASP A 309 -7.13 -12.11 1.11
N HIS A 310 -6.33 -13.00 0.51
CA HIS A 310 -5.61 -12.74 -0.73
C HIS A 310 -6.35 -13.28 -1.96
N SER A 311 -7.61 -13.70 -1.84
CA SER A 311 -8.38 -14.35 -2.89
C SER A 311 -8.48 -13.49 -4.16
N LEU A 312 -8.52 -14.16 -5.31
CA LEU A 312 -8.64 -13.51 -6.62
C LEU A 312 -9.96 -12.72 -6.78
N LYS A 313 -11.06 -13.25 -6.24
CA LYS A 313 -12.44 -12.80 -6.54
C LYS A 313 -13.11 -11.96 -5.44
N LEU A 314 -12.34 -11.15 -4.69
CA LEU A 314 -12.92 -10.26 -3.68
C LEU A 314 -13.70 -9.10 -4.31
N THR A 315 -14.97 -8.98 -3.92
CA THR A 315 -15.85 -7.86 -4.29
C THR A 315 -16.83 -7.59 -3.13
N THR A 316 -17.29 -6.34 -3.00
CA THR A 316 -18.35 -5.99 -2.04
C THR A 316 -19.47 -5.20 -2.70
N LYS A 317 -20.64 -5.10 -2.04
CA LYS A 317 -21.70 -4.17 -2.45
C LYS A 317 -21.40 -2.72 -2.02
N LEU A 318 -20.45 -2.51 -1.11
CA LEU A 318 -20.05 -1.18 -0.66
C LEU A 318 -19.41 -0.39 -1.81
N ASN A 319 -19.81 0.88 -1.95
CA ASN A 319 -19.17 1.85 -2.81
C ASN A 319 -19.01 3.15 -2.03
N LEU A 320 -17.81 3.41 -1.55
CA LEU A 320 -17.48 4.60 -0.76
C LEU A 320 -17.70 5.89 -1.56
N PHE A 321 -17.56 5.83 -2.87
CA PHE A 321 -17.51 7.01 -3.74
C PHE A 321 -18.79 7.22 -4.56
N LYS A 322 -19.88 6.54 -4.21
CA LYS A 322 -21.16 6.63 -4.94
C LYS A 322 -21.78 8.04 -4.92
N ASN A 323 -21.50 8.82 -3.88
CA ASN A 323 -22.01 10.18 -3.71
C ASN A 323 -21.03 11.24 -4.23
N TYR A 324 -19.85 10.84 -4.71
CA TYR A 324 -18.83 11.79 -5.14
C TYR A 324 -19.15 12.32 -6.54
N THR A 325 -19.66 13.55 -6.57
CA THR A 325 -19.80 14.35 -7.78
C THR A 325 -18.57 15.23 -7.90
N ASN A 326 -17.91 15.21 -9.06
CA ASN A 326 -16.76 16.11 -9.28
C ASN A 326 -17.36 17.52 -9.28
N LYS A 327 -17.01 18.36 -8.30
CA LYS A 327 -17.23 19.80 -8.44
C LYS A 327 -16.32 20.24 -9.60
N ILE A 328 -16.95 20.52 -10.74
CA ILE A 328 -16.27 20.93 -11.98
C ILE A 328 -15.53 22.24 -11.75
#